data_AF-A0A9X8BTH2-F1
#
_entry.id   AF-A0A9X8BTH2-F1
#
_cell.length_a   1.000
_cell.length_b   1.000
_cell.length_c   1.000
_cell.angle_alpha   90.00
_cell.angle_beta   90.00
_cell.angle_gamma   90.00
#
_symmetry.space_group_name_H-M   'P 1'
#
loop_
_entity.id
_entity.type
_entity.pdbx_description
1 polymer ?
#
loop_
_entity_poly.entity_id
_entity_poly.type
_entity_poly.pdbx_seq_one_letter_code
_entity_poly.pdbx_strand_id
1 'polypeptide(L)'
;MVLRSRDKKIIQALDLFKCMTRDQIVRLLFSDVKNPITSANFVLKRLRRDGYIDAKIDEQPYIYFPEPSSVKKTSQKIKHYLAIVDFYIGICQYKSPSVFVVEKRFGSGYIQPDIFMVWNKMAFFVEIQLSRYSSDLMKNKLKRYINYFGAEEWNFKNKTYELSTSPYVWIVSKSPYAISEEKLQIIQTSRAEGILHNKTISIKHG
;
A
#
# COMPACT_ATOMS: atom_id res chain seq x y z
N MET A 1 10.20 29.81 4.11
CA MET A 1 9.63 29.56 2.77
C MET A 1 8.29 28.85 2.93
N VAL A 2 7.29 29.12 2.10
CA VAL A 2 5.94 28.55 2.24
C VAL A 2 5.80 27.29 1.35
N LEU A 3 5.44 26.15 1.95
CA LEU A 3 5.17 24.89 1.24
C LEU A 3 3.92 25.02 0.36
N ARG A 4 4.05 24.64 -0.92
CA ARG A 4 2.93 24.59 -1.87
C ARG A 4 2.04 23.37 -1.61
N SER A 5 0.83 23.35 -2.18
CA SER A 5 -0.08 22.21 -2.05
C SER A 5 0.57 20.89 -2.49
N ARG A 6 1.27 20.88 -3.64
CA ARG A 6 1.97 19.68 -4.12
C ARG A 6 3.12 19.24 -3.20
N ASP A 7 3.79 20.19 -2.55
CA ASP A 7 4.88 19.90 -1.61
C ASP A 7 4.36 19.13 -0.39
N LYS A 8 3.25 19.60 0.18
CA LYS A 8 2.56 18.95 1.29
C LYS A 8 2.12 17.54 0.90
N LYS A 9 1.59 17.35 -0.31
CA LYS A 9 1.18 16.04 -0.82
C LYS A 9 2.36 15.07 -0.97
N ILE A 10 3.53 15.54 -1.43
CA ILE A 10 4.74 14.71 -1.51
C ILE A 10 5.16 14.24 -0.11
N ILE A 11 5.22 15.16 0.86
CA ILE A 11 5.62 14.84 2.24
C ILE A 11 4.64 13.84 2.86
N GLN A 12 3.34 14.11 2.76
CA GLN A 12 2.28 13.20 3.25
C GLN A 12 2.35 11.81 2.62
N ALA A 13 2.62 11.72 1.31
CA ALA A 13 2.78 10.44 0.63
C ALA A 13 4.04 9.71 1.13
N LEU A 14 5.16 10.41 1.34
CA LEU A 14 6.38 9.82 1.90
C LEU A 14 6.19 9.35 3.35
N ASP A 15 5.41 10.06 4.16
CA ASP A 15 5.06 9.64 5.52
C ASP A 15 4.22 8.35 5.53
N LEU A 16 3.26 8.27 4.60
CA LEU A 16 2.39 7.11 4.41
C LEU A 16 3.18 5.89 3.92
N PHE A 17 3.92 6.03 2.81
CA PHE A 17 4.58 4.94 2.12
C PHE A 17 6.00 4.64 2.62
N LYS A 18 6.54 5.48 3.50
CA LYS A 18 7.91 5.39 4.06
C LYS A 18 9.02 5.72 3.06
N CYS A 19 8.88 5.36 1.79
CA CYS A 19 9.75 5.80 0.71
C CYS A 19 9.07 5.67 -0.66
N MET A 20 9.56 6.41 -1.66
CA MET A 20 9.10 6.33 -3.05
C MET A 20 10.23 6.64 -4.03
N THR A 21 10.21 6.03 -5.22
CA THR A 21 11.10 6.47 -6.30
C THR A 21 10.64 7.79 -6.92
N ARG A 22 11.56 8.50 -7.60
CA ARG A 22 11.23 9.67 -8.45
C ARG A 22 10.07 9.37 -9.41
N ASP A 23 10.09 8.21 -10.06
CA ASP A 23 9.09 7.84 -11.07
C ASP A 23 7.71 7.56 -10.45
N GLN A 24 7.68 6.97 -9.26
CA GLN A 24 6.43 6.77 -8.50
C GLN A 24 5.82 8.11 -8.06
N ILE A 25 6.65 9.03 -7.55
CA ILE A 25 6.21 10.39 -7.21
C ILE A 25 5.64 11.11 -8.44
N VAL A 26 6.31 10.97 -9.59
CA VAL A 26 5.85 11.53 -10.86
C VAL A 26 4.47 11.00 -11.22
N ARG A 27 4.28 9.67 -11.19
CA ARG A 27 3.00 9.02 -11.51
C ARG A 27 1.87 9.47 -10.60
N LEU A 28 2.14 9.69 -9.31
CA LEU A 28 1.12 10.04 -8.33
C LEU A 28 0.77 11.53 -8.32
N LEU A 29 1.73 12.43 -8.55
CA LEU A 29 1.58 13.85 -8.18
C LEU A 29 1.91 14.84 -9.31
N PHE A 30 2.38 14.34 -10.46
CA PHE A 30 2.78 15.16 -11.60
C PHE A 30 2.19 14.67 -12.93
N SER A 31 1.20 13.77 -12.93
CA SER A 31 0.56 13.30 -14.17
C SER A 31 -0.16 14.40 -14.97
N ASP A 32 -0.47 15.53 -14.31
CA ASP A 32 -1.20 16.68 -14.85
C ASP A 32 -0.33 17.75 -15.52
N VAL A 33 1.01 17.62 -15.52
CA VAL A 33 1.91 18.66 -16.02
C VAL A 33 2.66 18.26 -17.29
N LYS A 34 2.95 19.24 -18.16
CA LYS A 34 3.61 19.03 -19.48
C LYS A 34 4.97 18.34 -19.40
N ASN A 35 5.79 18.68 -18.40
CA ASN A 35 7.14 18.13 -18.22
C ASN A 35 7.25 17.51 -16.82
N PRO A 36 6.66 16.33 -16.60
CA PRO A 36 6.42 15.80 -15.26
C PRO A 36 7.70 15.42 -14.53
N ILE A 37 8.66 14.79 -15.22
CA ILE A 37 9.95 14.41 -14.66
C ILE A 37 10.77 15.65 -14.26
N THR A 38 10.92 16.61 -15.17
CA THR A 38 11.66 17.85 -14.90
C THR A 38 11.05 18.62 -13.74
N SER A 39 9.71 18.74 -13.72
CA SER A 39 8.98 19.42 -12.64
C SER A 39 9.17 18.73 -11.30
N ALA A 40 9.08 17.40 -11.26
CA ALA A 40 9.32 16.61 -10.06
C ALA A 40 10.76 16.78 -9.55
N ASN A 41 11.76 16.70 -10.44
CA ASN A 41 13.17 16.89 -10.06
C ASN A 41 13.41 18.26 -9.40
N PHE A 42 12.84 19.35 -9.93
CA PHE A 42 12.96 20.67 -9.32
C PHE A 42 12.34 20.73 -7.92
N VAL A 43 11.14 20.18 -7.75
CA VAL A 43 10.44 20.17 -6.47
C VAL A 43 11.19 19.30 -5.45
N LEU A 44 11.62 18.11 -5.84
CA LEU A 44 12.34 17.17 -4.98
C LEU A 44 13.72 17.71 -4.56
N LYS A 45 14.47 18.31 -5.50
CA LYS A 45 15.73 18.98 -5.18
C LYS A 45 15.55 20.11 -4.16
N ARG A 46 14.50 20.92 -4.33
CA ARG A 46 14.17 22.00 -3.39
C ARG A 46 13.77 21.45 -2.02
N LEU A 47 12.84 20.49 -1.96
CA LEU A 47 12.39 19.91 -0.69
C LEU A 47 13.53 19.28 0.10
N ARG A 48 14.47 18.63 -0.60
CA ARG A 48 15.67 18.06 0.01
C ARG A 48 16.63 19.14 0.50
N ARG A 49 16.91 20.17 -0.30
CA ARG A 49 17.75 21.31 0.11
C ARG A 49 17.20 21.99 1.37
N ASP A 50 15.88 22.11 1.44
CA ASP A 50 15.20 22.79 2.54
C ASP A 50 14.92 21.84 3.75
N GLY A 51 15.38 20.58 3.71
CA GLY A 51 15.37 19.65 4.83
C GLY A 51 14.05 18.92 5.12
N TYR A 52 13.08 18.95 4.20
CA TYR A 52 11.79 18.29 4.40
C TYR A 52 11.78 16.79 4.04
N ILE A 53 12.72 16.39 3.17
CA ILE A 53 12.85 15.01 2.68
C ILE A 53 14.32 14.69 2.49
N ASP A 54 14.65 13.41 2.45
CA ASP A 54 15.99 12.92 2.13
C ASP A 54 15.93 11.99 0.90
N ALA A 55 17.09 11.69 0.31
CA ALA A 55 17.21 10.80 -0.83
C ALA A 55 18.35 9.78 -0.66
N LYS A 56 18.11 8.58 -1.19
CA LYS A 56 19.09 7.57 -1.49
C LYS A 56 19.45 7.71 -2.99
N ILE A 57 20.73 7.96 -3.27
CA ILE A 57 21.22 8.44 -4.58
C ILE A 57 22.18 7.46 -5.29
N ASP A 58 22.50 6.35 -4.67
CA ASP A 58 23.29 5.21 -5.18
C ASP A 58 22.49 4.31 -6.13
N GLU A 59 21.18 4.52 -6.27
CA GLU A 59 20.31 3.81 -7.19
C GLU A 59 19.57 4.80 -8.10
N GLN A 60 19.28 4.41 -9.34
CA GLN A 60 18.50 5.21 -10.30
C GLN A 60 17.22 4.47 -10.68
N PRO A 61 16.04 5.14 -10.65
CA PRO A 61 15.82 6.50 -10.14
C PRO A 61 16.09 6.63 -8.62
N TYR A 62 16.45 7.84 -8.16
CA TYR A 62 16.61 8.13 -6.73
C TYR A 62 15.36 7.74 -5.93
N ILE A 63 15.60 7.27 -4.70
CA ILE A 63 14.55 6.91 -3.74
C ILE A 63 14.48 7.99 -2.66
N TYR A 64 13.31 8.55 -2.44
CA TYR A 64 13.07 9.64 -1.49
C TYR A 64 12.41 9.12 -0.21
N PHE A 65 12.69 9.77 0.91
CA PHE A 65 12.25 9.43 2.26
C PHE A 65 11.71 10.68 2.97
N PRO A 66 10.75 10.54 3.89
CA PRO A 66 10.38 11.64 4.77
C PRO A 66 11.55 11.98 5.72
N GLU A 67 11.58 13.20 6.23
CA GLU A 67 12.52 13.63 7.27
C GLU A 67 11.74 13.99 8.56
N PRO A 68 11.93 13.29 9.68
CA PRO A 68 12.86 12.16 9.88
C PRO A 68 12.39 10.86 9.22
N SER A 69 13.34 10.08 8.70
CA SER A 69 13.01 8.80 8.07
C SER A 69 12.73 7.71 9.11
N SER A 70 11.56 7.09 9.00
CA SER A 70 11.20 5.87 9.73
C SER A 70 11.91 4.60 9.25
N VAL A 71 12.62 4.64 8.11
CA VAL A 71 13.29 3.50 7.49
C VAL A 71 14.73 3.86 7.14
N LYS A 72 15.68 3.02 7.55
CA LYS A 72 17.09 3.18 7.17
C LYS A 72 17.27 3.03 5.67
N LYS A 73 18.10 3.86 5.04
CA LYS A 73 18.39 3.81 3.58
C LYS A 73 19.02 2.49 3.11
N THR A 74 19.60 1.72 4.01
CA THR A 74 20.18 0.39 3.76
C THR A 74 19.19 -0.76 4.04
N SER A 75 17.95 -0.45 4.42
CA SER A 75 16.97 -1.45 4.82
C SER A 75 16.55 -2.33 3.65
N GLN A 76 16.51 -3.65 3.90
CA GLN A 76 15.97 -4.62 2.96
C GLN A 76 14.46 -4.42 2.72
N LYS A 77 13.76 -3.72 3.63
CA LYS A 77 12.32 -3.40 3.48
C LYS A 77 12.03 -2.37 2.39
N ILE A 78 13.03 -1.64 1.87
CA ILE A 78 12.79 -0.62 0.83
C ILE A 78 12.05 -1.21 -0.36
N LYS A 79 12.50 -2.38 -0.86
CA LYS A 79 11.84 -3.06 -2.00
C LYS A 79 10.36 -3.36 -1.71
N HIS A 80 10.05 -3.69 -0.46
CA HIS A 80 8.69 -3.97 -0.02
C HIS A 80 7.81 -2.72 -0.01
N TYR A 81 8.30 -1.61 0.55
CA TYR A 81 7.57 -0.34 0.53
C TYR A 81 7.37 0.19 -0.90
N LEU A 82 8.37 0.06 -1.77
CA LEU A 82 8.21 0.43 -3.19
C LEU A 82 7.12 -0.42 -3.87
N ALA A 83 7.00 -1.71 -3.54
CA ALA A 83 5.94 -2.56 -4.06
C ALA A 83 4.55 -2.18 -3.53
N ILE A 84 4.45 -1.70 -2.28
CA ILE A 84 3.21 -1.12 -1.73
C ILE A 84 2.79 0.12 -2.51
N VAL A 85 3.74 0.99 -2.90
CA VAL A 85 3.46 2.18 -3.71
C VAL A 85 2.98 1.77 -5.10
N ASP A 86 3.61 0.79 -5.74
CA ASP A 86 3.16 0.26 -7.04
C ASP A 86 1.75 -0.34 -6.95
N PHE A 87 1.44 -1.06 -5.86
CA PHE A 87 0.10 -1.56 -5.60
C PHE A 87 -0.93 -0.42 -5.49
N TYR A 88 -0.60 0.63 -4.73
CA TYR A 88 -1.48 1.80 -4.57
C TYR A 88 -1.72 2.52 -5.91
N ILE A 89 -0.67 2.72 -6.70
CA ILE A 89 -0.78 3.30 -8.05
C ILE A 89 -1.71 2.43 -8.92
N GLY A 90 -1.55 1.11 -8.86
CA GLY A 90 -2.37 0.16 -9.61
C GLY A 90 -3.86 0.27 -9.30
N ILE A 91 -4.25 0.29 -8.02
CA ILE A 91 -5.67 0.42 -7.64
C ILE A 91 -6.24 1.82 -7.92
N CYS A 92 -5.42 2.86 -7.83
CA CYS A 92 -5.86 4.25 -8.05
C CYS A 92 -6.17 4.57 -9.52
N GLN A 93 -5.75 3.71 -10.47
CA GLN A 93 -6.19 3.83 -11.87
C GLN A 93 -7.71 3.68 -12.01
N TYR A 94 -8.36 3.01 -11.06
CA TYR A 94 -9.81 2.76 -11.10
C TYR A 94 -10.56 3.67 -10.14
N LYS A 95 -10.11 3.68 -8.87
CA LYS A 95 -10.71 4.51 -7.82
C LYS A 95 -9.76 4.59 -6.63
N SER A 96 -9.59 5.76 -6.04
CA SER A 96 -8.79 5.87 -4.82
C SER A 96 -9.51 5.20 -3.63
N PRO A 97 -8.77 4.48 -2.77
CA PRO A 97 -9.34 3.96 -1.53
C PRO A 97 -9.68 5.11 -0.56
N SER A 98 -10.78 4.96 0.17
CA SER A 98 -11.19 5.90 1.21
C SER A 98 -10.31 5.85 2.46
N VAL A 99 -9.71 4.68 2.70
CA VAL A 99 -8.73 4.44 3.75
C VAL A 99 -7.60 3.64 3.14
N PHE A 100 -6.36 4.04 3.38
CA PHE A 100 -5.17 3.28 3.01
C PHE A 100 -4.11 3.48 4.09
N VAL A 101 -3.74 2.40 4.77
CA VAL A 101 -2.77 2.44 5.87
C VAL A 101 -1.77 1.32 5.70
N VAL A 102 -0.49 1.70 5.68
CA VAL A 102 0.64 0.78 5.58
C VAL A 102 0.97 0.22 6.96
N GLU A 103 1.19 -1.10 7.04
CA GLU A 103 1.66 -1.79 8.25
C GLU A 103 0.77 -1.54 9.50
N LYS A 104 -0.55 -1.41 9.30
CA LYS A 104 -1.50 -1.19 10.41
C LYS A 104 -1.58 -2.41 11.32
N ARG A 105 -1.36 -2.22 12.62
CA ARG A 105 -1.55 -3.27 13.63
C ARG A 105 -3.00 -3.37 14.08
N PHE A 106 -3.51 -4.58 14.20
CA PHE A 106 -4.84 -4.85 14.77
C PHE A 106 -4.80 -5.90 15.86
N GLY A 107 -5.61 -5.65 16.89
CA GLY A 107 -5.75 -6.48 18.08
C GLY A 107 -4.49 -6.64 18.92
N SER A 108 -4.70 -7.18 20.11
CA SER A 108 -3.62 -7.64 21.00
C SER A 108 -2.87 -8.87 20.45
N GLY A 109 -3.37 -9.48 19.36
CA GLY A 109 -2.83 -10.65 18.67
C GLY A 109 -1.97 -10.39 17.43
N TYR A 110 -1.58 -9.14 17.15
CA TYR A 110 -0.57 -8.76 16.15
C TYR A 110 -0.85 -9.14 14.69
N ILE A 111 -2.09 -9.06 14.20
CA ILE A 111 -2.22 -9.02 12.75
C ILE A 111 -1.71 -7.67 12.26
N GLN A 112 -0.79 -7.73 11.31
CA GLN A 112 -0.21 -6.55 10.68
C GLN A 112 -0.13 -6.83 9.19
N PRO A 113 -1.22 -6.62 8.42
CA PRO A 113 -1.13 -6.66 6.97
C PRO A 113 -0.10 -5.65 6.49
N ASP A 114 0.47 -5.89 5.31
CA ASP A 114 1.26 -4.89 4.62
C ASP A 114 0.44 -3.63 4.35
N ILE A 115 -0.83 -3.83 3.96
CA ILE A 115 -1.79 -2.75 3.71
C ILE A 115 -3.13 -3.12 4.31
N PHE A 116 -3.72 -2.21 5.08
CA PHE A 116 -5.16 -2.20 5.29
C PHE A 116 -5.78 -1.08 4.45
N MET A 117 -6.82 -1.41 3.69
CA MET A 117 -7.56 -0.40 2.95
C MET A 117 -9.07 -0.62 2.96
N VAL A 118 -9.81 0.48 2.84
CA VAL A 118 -11.25 0.46 2.56
C VAL A 118 -11.44 1.03 1.17
N TRP A 119 -11.85 0.16 0.25
CA TRP A 119 -11.99 0.46 -1.16
C TRP A 119 -13.38 0.04 -1.64
N ASN A 120 -14.14 1.00 -2.15
CA ASN A 120 -15.52 0.79 -2.57
C ASN A 120 -16.41 0.13 -1.50
N LYS A 121 -16.33 0.62 -0.25
CA LYS A 121 -17.03 0.07 0.95
C LYS A 121 -16.67 -1.38 1.31
N MET A 122 -15.60 -1.93 0.74
CA MET A 122 -15.05 -3.23 1.11
C MET A 122 -13.72 -3.05 1.83
N ALA A 123 -13.48 -3.84 2.87
CA ALA A 123 -12.19 -3.86 3.55
C ALA A 123 -11.26 -4.92 2.95
N PHE A 124 -10.01 -4.54 2.74
CA PHE A 124 -8.96 -5.42 2.25
C PHE A 124 -7.78 -5.40 3.21
N PHE A 125 -7.34 -6.61 3.58
CA PHE A 125 -6.09 -6.88 4.27
C PHE A 125 -5.14 -7.46 3.23
N VAL A 126 -4.24 -6.62 2.72
CA VAL A 126 -3.37 -6.98 1.59
C VAL A 126 -2.02 -7.44 2.10
N GLU A 127 -1.50 -8.47 1.46
CA GLU A 127 -0.22 -9.09 1.74
C GLU A 127 0.61 -9.18 0.46
N ILE A 128 1.66 -8.38 0.34
CA ILE A 128 2.56 -8.36 -0.80
C ILE A 128 3.69 -9.35 -0.56
N GLN A 129 3.81 -10.36 -1.43
CA GLN A 129 4.83 -11.40 -1.31
C GLN A 129 5.83 -11.29 -2.47
N LEU A 130 6.92 -10.56 -2.22
CA LEU A 130 8.04 -10.43 -3.17
C LEU A 130 8.83 -11.72 -3.34
N SER A 131 8.93 -12.50 -2.26
CA SER A 131 9.47 -13.87 -2.25
C SER A 131 8.36 -14.86 -1.88
N ARG A 132 8.51 -16.12 -2.31
CA ARG A 132 7.51 -17.15 -2.03
C ARG A 132 7.66 -17.68 -0.61
N TYR A 133 6.58 -17.62 0.16
CA TYR A 133 6.52 -18.25 1.48
C TYR A 133 6.28 -19.75 1.34
N SER A 134 6.64 -20.52 2.38
CA SER A 134 6.18 -21.91 2.48
C SER A 134 4.67 -21.96 2.72
N SER A 135 4.06 -23.09 2.35
CA SER A 135 2.63 -23.32 2.58
C SER A 135 2.27 -23.22 4.06
N ASP A 136 3.14 -23.69 4.96
CA ASP A 136 2.89 -23.64 6.41
C ASP A 136 2.94 -22.22 6.96
N LEU A 137 3.89 -21.40 6.50
CA LEU A 137 3.94 -19.99 6.86
C LEU A 137 2.68 -19.26 6.40
N MET A 138 2.19 -19.57 5.20
CA MET A 138 0.96 -18.98 4.67
C MET A 138 -0.27 -19.41 5.48
N LYS A 139 -0.42 -20.71 5.76
CA LYS A 139 -1.52 -21.23 6.62
C LYS A 139 -1.53 -20.58 7.99
N ASN A 140 -0.37 -20.48 8.65
CA ASN A 140 -0.26 -19.82 9.95
C ASN A 140 -0.67 -18.33 9.88
N LYS A 141 -0.36 -17.66 8.77
CA LYS A 141 -0.77 -16.27 8.53
C LYS A 141 -2.29 -16.15 8.37
N LEU A 142 -2.91 -17.03 7.59
CA LEU A 142 -4.37 -17.08 7.42
C LEU A 142 -5.11 -17.41 8.73
N LYS A 143 -4.56 -18.32 9.54
CA LYS A 143 -5.13 -18.65 10.86
C LYS A 143 -5.24 -17.42 11.76
N ARG A 144 -4.26 -16.51 11.72
CA ARG A 144 -4.33 -15.25 12.48
C ARG A 144 -5.44 -14.34 11.98
N TYR A 145 -5.69 -14.29 10.67
CA TYR A 145 -6.83 -13.58 10.11
C TYR A 145 -8.17 -14.16 10.55
N ILE A 146 -8.32 -15.49 10.51
CA ILE A 146 -9.54 -16.18 10.97
C ILE A 146 -9.84 -15.80 12.43
N ASN A 147 -8.83 -15.89 13.29
CA ASN A 147 -8.98 -15.56 14.71
C ASN A 147 -9.37 -14.10 14.91
N TYR A 148 -8.76 -13.17 14.18
CA TYR A 148 -9.06 -11.75 14.31
C TYR A 148 -10.46 -11.39 13.78
N PHE A 149 -10.88 -11.92 12.62
CA PHE A 149 -12.20 -11.62 12.07
C PHE A 149 -13.34 -12.26 12.87
N GLY A 150 -13.06 -13.33 13.61
CA GLY A 150 -13.99 -13.91 14.57
C GLY A 150 -14.12 -13.14 15.89
N ALA A 151 -13.26 -12.15 16.15
CA ALA A 151 -13.26 -11.39 17.40
C ALA A 151 -14.22 -10.19 17.38
N GLU A 152 -14.75 -9.79 18.54
CA GLU A 152 -15.65 -8.64 18.68
C GLU A 152 -15.04 -7.31 18.22
N GLU A 153 -13.71 -7.16 18.32
CA GLU A 153 -13.00 -5.97 17.87
C GLU A 153 -13.20 -5.70 16.37
N TRP A 154 -13.20 -6.76 15.54
CA TRP A 154 -13.45 -6.61 14.11
C TRP A 154 -14.90 -6.15 13.85
N ASN A 155 -15.88 -6.70 14.57
CA ASN A 155 -17.29 -6.32 14.44
C ASN A 155 -17.51 -4.82 14.70
N PHE A 156 -16.79 -4.23 15.66
CA PHE A 156 -16.84 -2.79 15.89
C PHE A 156 -16.26 -1.99 14.71
N LYS A 157 -15.06 -2.37 14.22
CA LYS A 157 -14.44 -1.67 13.08
C LYS A 157 -15.25 -1.80 11.79
N ASN A 158 -15.93 -2.93 11.60
CA ASN A 158 -16.86 -3.15 10.50
C ASN A 158 -17.96 -2.07 10.46
N LYS A 159 -18.52 -1.75 11.64
CA LYS A 159 -19.50 -0.65 11.80
C LYS A 159 -18.87 0.72 11.54
N THR A 160 -17.65 0.96 12.03
CA THR A 160 -16.93 2.24 11.83
C THR A 160 -16.70 2.58 10.35
N TYR A 161 -16.46 1.59 9.51
CA TYR A 161 -16.16 1.80 8.09
C TYR A 161 -17.38 1.60 7.15
N GLU A 162 -18.57 1.36 7.71
CA GLU A 162 -19.82 1.11 6.95
C GLU A 162 -19.64 0.07 5.81
N LEU A 163 -18.99 -1.05 6.13
CA LEU A 163 -18.61 -2.04 5.13
C LEU A 163 -19.82 -2.82 4.60
N SER A 164 -19.81 -3.13 3.31
CA SER A 164 -20.88 -3.88 2.65
C SER A 164 -20.73 -5.39 2.76
N THR A 165 -19.54 -5.88 3.11
CA THR A 165 -19.20 -7.31 3.13
C THR A 165 -18.22 -7.61 4.26
N SER A 166 -18.04 -8.91 4.54
CA SER A 166 -16.87 -9.40 5.27
C SER A 166 -15.55 -8.96 4.60
N PRO A 167 -14.45 -8.83 5.37
CA PRO A 167 -13.18 -8.37 4.83
C PRO A 167 -12.54 -9.43 3.93
N TYR A 168 -11.81 -8.95 2.93
CA TYR A 168 -10.99 -9.78 2.06
C TYR A 168 -9.55 -9.84 2.56
N VAL A 169 -8.93 -11.03 2.45
CA VAL A 169 -7.47 -11.18 2.52
C VAL A 169 -6.95 -11.26 1.10
N TRP A 170 -6.20 -10.24 0.67
CA TRP A 170 -5.68 -10.15 -0.69
C TRP A 170 -4.19 -10.42 -0.72
N ILE A 171 -3.80 -11.57 -1.26
CA ILE A 171 -2.41 -11.95 -1.45
C ILE A 171 -1.97 -11.51 -2.85
N VAL A 172 -0.94 -10.68 -2.90
CA VAL A 172 -0.29 -10.25 -4.14
C VAL A 172 1.04 -10.97 -4.25
N SER A 173 1.16 -11.93 -5.17
CA SER A 173 2.35 -12.77 -5.31
C SER A 173 2.58 -13.20 -6.75
N LYS A 174 3.85 -13.41 -7.14
CA LYS A 174 4.20 -13.82 -8.51
C LYS A 174 3.45 -15.06 -9.00
N SER A 175 3.24 -16.03 -8.11
CA SER A 175 2.44 -17.23 -8.36
C SER A 175 1.46 -17.48 -7.23
N PRO A 176 0.27 -18.05 -7.51
CA PRO A 176 -0.72 -18.33 -6.48
C PRO A 176 -0.23 -19.41 -5.51
N TYR A 177 -0.82 -19.41 -4.32
CA TYR A 177 -0.71 -20.45 -3.31
C TYR A 177 -1.90 -21.42 -3.45
N ALA A 178 -1.64 -22.72 -3.31
CA ALA A 178 -2.68 -23.75 -3.23
C ALA A 178 -3.28 -23.75 -1.82
N ILE A 179 -4.10 -22.74 -1.53
CA ILE A 179 -4.74 -22.50 -0.24
C ILE A 179 -6.24 -22.25 -0.45
N SER A 180 -7.04 -22.78 0.45
CA SER A 180 -8.46 -22.49 0.56
C SER A 180 -8.85 -22.52 2.04
N GLU A 181 -9.56 -21.49 2.49
CA GLU A 181 -10.04 -21.38 3.87
C GLU A 181 -11.48 -20.86 3.81
N GLU A 182 -12.45 -21.71 4.14
CA GLU A 182 -13.88 -21.39 4.02
C GLU A 182 -14.30 -20.17 4.85
N LYS A 183 -13.56 -19.89 5.92
CA LYS A 183 -13.79 -18.77 6.83
C LYS A 183 -13.22 -17.44 6.34
N LEU A 184 -12.51 -17.42 5.22
CA LEU A 184 -11.87 -16.23 4.67
C LEU A 184 -12.26 -15.99 3.22
N GLN A 185 -12.49 -14.72 2.88
CA GLN A 185 -12.59 -14.30 1.48
C GLN A 185 -11.20 -14.02 0.95
N ILE A 186 -10.56 -15.02 0.33
CA ILE A 186 -9.18 -14.91 -0.17
C ILE A 186 -9.18 -14.51 -1.64
N ILE A 187 -8.41 -13.47 -1.96
CA ILE A 187 -8.10 -13.05 -3.33
C ILE A 187 -6.62 -13.27 -3.56
N GLN A 188 -6.25 -13.84 -4.71
CA GLN A 188 -4.86 -13.97 -5.12
C GLN A 188 -4.65 -13.36 -6.49
N THR A 189 -3.70 -12.43 -6.62
CA THR A 189 -3.34 -11.81 -7.89
C THR A 189 -1.83 -11.67 -7.99
N SER A 190 -1.30 -11.53 -9.21
CA SER A 190 0.12 -11.23 -9.42
C SER A 190 0.43 -9.74 -9.26
N ARG A 191 -0.56 -8.87 -9.49
CA ARG A 191 -0.49 -7.41 -9.38
C ARG A 191 -1.86 -6.85 -8.96
N ALA A 192 -1.91 -5.58 -8.59
CA ALA A 192 -3.14 -4.91 -8.13
C ALA A 192 -4.27 -5.01 -9.17
N GLU A 193 -3.96 -4.83 -10.45
CA GLU A 193 -4.93 -4.78 -11.56
C GLU A 193 -5.65 -6.11 -11.76
N GLY A 194 -5.05 -7.22 -11.32
CA GLY A 194 -5.64 -8.55 -11.44
C GLY A 194 -6.98 -8.72 -10.71
N ILE A 195 -7.28 -7.84 -9.75
CA ILE A 195 -8.55 -7.88 -9.02
C ILE A 195 -9.77 -7.65 -9.92
N LEU A 196 -9.60 -6.96 -11.05
CA LEU A 196 -10.70 -6.73 -11.99
C LEU A 196 -11.22 -7.99 -12.65
N HIS A 197 -10.39 -9.03 -12.74
CA HIS A 197 -10.82 -10.33 -13.26
C HIS A 197 -11.55 -11.16 -12.19
N ASN A 198 -11.64 -10.67 -10.97
CA ASN A 198 -12.38 -11.33 -9.90
C ASN A 198 -13.88 -11.04 -10.05
N LYS A 199 -14.64 -12.04 -10.50
CA LYS A 199 -16.08 -11.94 -10.75
C LYS A 199 -16.90 -11.55 -9.52
N THR A 200 -16.37 -11.74 -8.32
CA THR A 200 -17.04 -11.42 -7.05
C THR A 200 -16.97 -9.93 -6.70
N ILE A 201 -16.07 -9.16 -7.34
CA ILE A 201 -15.77 -7.78 -6.95
C ILE A 201 -16.14 -6.84 -8.09
N SER A 202 -17.25 -6.12 -7.93
CA SER A 202 -17.68 -5.10 -8.90
C SER A 202 -17.15 -3.72 -8.48
N ILE A 203 -16.16 -3.23 -9.21
CA ILE A 203 -15.62 -1.88 -9.05
C ILE A 203 -15.96 -1.12 -10.32
N LYS A 204 -16.97 -0.23 -10.23
CA LYS A 204 -17.33 0.64 -11.35
C LYS A 204 -16.23 1.70 -11.52
N HIS A 205 -15.84 1.97 -12.76
CA HIS A 205 -14.96 3.08 -13.11
C HIS A 205 -15.68 4.37 -12.70
N GLY A 206 -15.00 5.20 -11.91
CA GLY A 206 -15.48 6.52 -11.51
C GLY A 206 -15.08 7.58 -12.52
#